data_AF-A0A7S3X8V9-F1
#
_entry.id   AF-A0A7S3X8V9-F1
#
_cell.length_a   1.000
_cell.length_b   1.000
_cell.length_c   1.000
_cell.angle_alpha   90.00
_cell.angle_beta   90.00
_cell.angle_gamma   90.00
#
_symmetry.space_group_name_H-M   'P 1'
#
loop_
_entity.id
_entity.type
_entity.pdbx_description
1 polymer ?
#
loop_
_entity_poly.entity_id
_entity_poly.type
_entity_poly.pdbx_seq_one_letter_code
_entity_poly.pdbx_strand_id
1 'polypeptide(L)'
;RRLARRMRGCAPPPWLLLLALLVRAGASLLGVGSRAIQSPWRLSPPRASLSGERRTTISLDIDLGPSGEPKGVNRINFTPLLPDSEIFVLELGLPLGMLIRVVDDGGGSIAGTWFQNTRVVVEDALPGFSACKRVKKGDLVRAVSAYRPVMVAPEGFSAWRQLTSYTPVGEMQLRRLIFKTEGASYEDVRDAIKSHNEGNRIATLVIERARTNNFPDSQNANTAGGAGAKNQ
;
A
#
# COMPACT_ATOMS: atom_id res chain seq x y z
N ARG A 1 -19.68 56.17 23.88
CA ARG A 1 -19.04 56.72 25.11
C ARG A 1 -19.40 55.80 26.28
N ARG A 2 -18.39 55.23 26.97
CA ARG A 2 -18.48 54.41 28.21
C ARG A 2 -19.13 53.03 27.98
N LEU A 3 -18.50 51.88 28.22
CA LEU A 3 -17.86 51.45 29.46
C LEU A 3 -16.67 50.52 29.20
N ALA A 4 -15.54 50.86 29.82
CA ALA A 4 -14.42 49.97 30.08
C ALA A 4 -14.48 49.52 31.56
N ARG A 5 -14.43 48.21 31.81
CA ARG A 5 -14.13 47.54 33.09
C ARG A 5 -13.36 46.27 32.72
N ARG A 6 -12.05 46.13 32.92
CA ARG A 6 -11.25 46.07 34.17
C ARG A 6 -11.59 44.84 35.01
N MET A 7 -10.92 43.71 34.76
CA MET A 7 -10.53 42.66 35.71
C MET A 7 -9.19 42.10 35.22
N ARG A 8 -8.02 42.44 35.80
CA ARG A 8 -7.41 41.99 37.07
C ARG A 8 -7.29 40.46 37.19
N GLY A 9 -6.09 39.98 36.88
CA GLY A 9 -5.28 39.09 37.74
C GLY A 9 -5.83 37.72 38.08
N CYS A 10 -5.58 36.74 37.20
CA CYS A 10 -5.57 35.33 37.60
C CYS A 10 -4.17 34.98 38.12
N ALA A 11 -4.07 34.74 39.43
CA ALA A 11 -2.92 34.04 40.01
C ALA A 11 -2.94 32.58 39.54
N PRO A 12 -1.79 31.99 39.18
CA PRO A 12 -1.72 30.59 38.77
C PRO A 12 -2.06 29.66 39.95
N PRO A 13 -2.76 28.54 39.69
CA PRO A 13 -3.15 27.60 40.73
C PRO A 13 -1.93 26.86 41.33
N PRO A 14 -1.94 26.56 42.64
CA PRO A 14 -0.76 26.12 43.41
C PRO A 14 -0.23 24.71 43.07
N TRP A 15 -0.89 23.95 42.20
CA TRP A 15 -0.45 22.61 41.80
C TRP A 15 0.70 22.62 40.76
N LEU A 16 1.01 23.77 40.15
CA LEU A 16 2.13 23.93 39.22
C LEU A 16 3.51 24.02 39.89
N LEU A 17 3.57 24.05 41.24
CA LEU A 17 4.84 24.03 41.99
C LEU A 17 5.28 22.62 42.43
N LEU A 18 4.51 21.57 42.11
CA LEU A 18 4.79 20.20 42.57
C LEU A 18 5.60 19.35 41.56
N LEU A 19 6.02 19.92 40.42
CA LEU A 19 6.74 19.22 39.36
C LEU A 19 8.24 19.60 39.24
N ALA A 20 8.76 20.43 40.13
CA ALA A 20 10.14 20.95 40.07
C ALA A 20 11.12 20.28 41.06
N LEU A 21 10.80 19.09 41.60
CA LEU A 21 11.59 18.49 42.70
C LEU A 21 11.76 16.97 42.59
N LEU A 22 12.13 16.47 41.40
CA LEU A 22 12.76 15.14 41.26
C LEU A 22 14.07 15.27 40.50
N VAL A 23 15.01 15.86 41.23
CA VAL A 23 16.45 15.90 40.97
C VAL A 23 17.07 14.56 41.36
N ARG A 24 17.92 14.04 40.46
CA ARG A 24 19.13 13.22 40.70
C ARG A 24 19.11 12.21 41.85
N ALA A 25 19.22 10.92 41.51
CA ALA A 25 20.16 9.99 42.14
C ALA A 25 20.29 8.72 41.30
N GLY A 26 21.52 8.25 41.04
CA GLY A 26 21.75 6.89 40.56
C GLY A 26 22.75 6.72 39.42
N ALA A 27 23.96 7.27 39.55
CA ALA A 27 25.13 6.79 38.82
C ALA A 27 25.78 5.67 39.64
N SER A 28 26.07 4.52 39.01
CA SER A 28 26.89 3.35 39.44
C SER A 28 26.21 2.08 38.91
N LEU A 29 26.82 1.11 38.22
CA LEU A 29 28.20 0.63 38.21
C LEU A 29 28.45 -0.18 36.91
N LEU A 30 29.73 -0.20 36.55
CA LEU A 30 30.35 -1.08 35.55
C LEU A 30 30.05 -2.56 35.79
N GLY A 31 29.85 -3.29 34.69
CA GLY A 31 29.80 -4.75 34.66
C GLY A 31 30.29 -5.29 33.33
N VAL A 32 31.62 -5.34 33.19
CA VAL A 32 32.33 -6.06 32.12
C VAL A 32 32.02 -7.55 32.24
N GLY A 33 31.56 -8.16 31.15
CA GLY A 33 31.22 -9.58 31.14
C GLY A 33 30.98 -10.14 29.73
N SER A 34 31.85 -9.83 28.78
CA SER A 34 31.84 -10.48 27.46
C SER A 34 32.36 -11.91 27.57
N ARG A 35 31.50 -12.85 27.99
CA ARG A 35 31.70 -14.27 27.72
C ARG A 35 31.05 -14.59 26.38
N ALA A 36 31.90 -14.67 25.35
CA ALA A 36 31.56 -15.30 24.08
C ALA A 36 31.28 -16.79 24.32
N ILE A 37 30.01 -17.13 24.54
CA ILE A 37 29.54 -18.50 24.44
C ILE A 37 29.54 -18.83 22.94
N GLN A 38 30.55 -19.58 22.53
CA GLN A 38 30.62 -20.21 21.22
C GLN A 38 29.40 -21.14 21.08
N SER A 39 28.51 -20.81 20.14
CA SER A 39 27.41 -21.68 19.75
C SER A 39 27.96 -22.83 18.90
N PRO A 40 27.80 -24.12 19.27
CA PRO A 40 28.29 -25.25 18.47
C PRO A 40 27.38 -25.59 17.27
N TRP A 41 26.38 -24.77 16.95
CA TRP A 41 25.51 -24.98 15.80
C TRP A 41 26.07 -24.28 14.55
N ARG A 42 27.19 -24.79 14.02
CA ARG A 42 27.50 -24.62 12.59
C ARG A 42 26.58 -25.54 11.81
N LEU A 43 25.32 -25.15 11.67
CA LEU A 43 24.54 -25.55 10.51
C LEU A 43 25.02 -24.67 9.37
N SER A 44 25.88 -25.21 8.52
CA SER A 44 26.13 -24.64 7.20
C SER A 44 24.77 -24.32 6.58
N PRO A 45 24.49 -23.07 6.16
CA PRO A 45 23.31 -22.84 5.36
C PRO A 45 23.39 -23.78 4.15
N PRO A 46 22.32 -24.51 3.80
CA PRO A 46 22.34 -25.33 2.60
C PRO A 46 22.75 -24.42 1.45
N ARG A 47 23.83 -24.80 0.74
CA ARG A 47 24.16 -24.21 -0.57
C ARG A 47 23.00 -24.57 -1.48
N ALA A 48 22.01 -23.69 -1.54
CA ALA A 48 20.97 -23.73 -2.55
C ALA A 48 21.63 -23.45 -3.90
N SER A 49 22.11 -24.51 -4.54
CA SER A 49 22.22 -24.59 -5.99
C SER A 49 20.81 -24.52 -6.54
N LEU A 50 20.33 -23.31 -6.82
CA LEU A 50 19.11 -23.06 -7.59
C LEU A 50 19.52 -22.56 -8.97
N SER A 51 19.88 -23.51 -9.83
CA SER A 51 19.66 -23.34 -11.27
C SER A 51 18.14 -23.33 -11.49
N GLY A 52 17.56 -22.14 -11.50
CA GLY A 52 16.12 -21.91 -11.56
C GLY A 52 15.80 -20.48 -11.14
N GLU A 53 16.05 -19.54 -12.05
CA GLU A 53 15.48 -18.18 -12.14
C GLU A 53 14.89 -17.62 -10.82
N ARG A 54 15.77 -17.13 -9.92
CA ARG A 54 15.33 -16.37 -8.74
C ARG A 54 14.62 -15.11 -9.23
N ARG A 55 13.29 -15.10 -9.21
CA ARG A 55 12.51 -13.86 -9.27
C ARG A 55 12.95 -12.99 -8.11
N THR A 56 13.71 -11.94 -8.40
CA THR A 56 14.23 -11.01 -7.41
C THR A 56 13.06 -10.23 -6.82
N THR A 57 12.83 -10.41 -5.52
CA THR A 57 11.83 -9.61 -4.80
C THR A 57 12.28 -8.15 -4.78
N ILE A 58 11.41 -7.24 -5.18
CA ILE A 58 11.64 -5.79 -5.13
C ILE A 58 10.90 -5.24 -3.91
N SER A 59 11.61 -4.51 -3.07
CA SER A 59 11.01 -3.76 -1.97
C SER A 59 10.79 -2.31 -2.39
N LEU A 60 9.60 -1.78 -2.12
CA LEU A 60 9.26 -0.38 -2.30
C LEU A 60 8.81 0.22 -0.97
N ASP A 61 9.33 1.40 -0.68
CA ASP A 61 8.90 2.20 0.46
C ASP A 61 7.79 3.14 0.00
N ILE A 62 6.61 3.03 0.62
CA ILE A 62 5.41 3.79 0.26
C ILE A 62 4.97 4.62 1.46
N ASP A 63 4.94 5.93 1.31
CA ASP A 63 4.41 6.82 2.34
C ASP A 63 2.88 6.87 2.29
N LEU A 64 2.24 6.35 3.34
CA LEU A 64 0.79 6.42 3.51
C LEU A 64 0.34 7.68 4.27
N GLY A 65 1.30 8.48 4.72
CA GLY A 65 1.08 9.71 5.48
C GLY A 65 0.60 9.46 6.91
N PRO A 66 0.16 10.52 7.61
CA PRO A 66 -0.28 10.44 9.00
C PRO A 66 -1.62 9.70 9.18
N SER A 67 -2.43 9.66 8.13
CA SER A 67 -3.67 8.89 8.08
C SER A 67 -3.46 7.44 7.64
N GLY A 68 -2.22 7.03 7.36
CA GLY A 68 -1.87 5.68 6.94
C GLY A 68 -2.04 4.65 8.05
N GLU A 69 -2.30 3.41 7.66
CA GLU A 69 -2.23 2.24 8.54
C GLU A 69 -1.44 1.11 7.82
N PRO A 70 -0.18 0.84 8.21
CA PRO A 70 0.58 1.48 9.29
C PRO A 70 0.94 2.94 8.97
N LYS A 71 1.12 3.76 10.02
CA LYS A 71 1.43 5.19 9.89
C LYS A 71 2.81 5.41 9.25
N GLY A 72 2.90 6.38 8.34
CA GLY A 72 4.15 6.79 7.70
C GLY A 72 4.57 5.90 6.54
N VAL A 73 5.88 5.66 6.42
CA VAL A 73 6.49 4.91 5.32
C VAL A 73 6.41 3.41 5.59
N ASN A 74 5.72 2.69 4.70
CA ASN A 74 5.58 1.25 4.76
C ASN A 74 6.37 0.57 3.64
N ARG A 75 7.13 -0.47 3.99
CA ARG A 75 7.92 -1.25 3.03
C ARG A 75 7.11 -2.43 2.51
N ILE A 76 6.82 -2.43 1.22
CA ILE A 76 6.04 -3.49 0.55
C ILE A 76 6.94 -4.26 -0.39
N ASN A 77 6.83 -5.57 -0.35
CA ASN A 77 7.57 -6.47 -1.22
C ASN A 77 6.69 -6.93 -2.39
N PHE A 78 7.22 -6.78 -3.59
CA PHE A 78 6.61 -7.23 -4.84
C PHE A 78 7.52 -8.25 -5.53
N THR A 79 6.89 -9.27 -6.08
CA THR A 79 7.54 -10.16 -7.04
C THR A 79 7.16 -9.66 -8.44
N PRO A 80 8.11 -9.28 -9.31
CA PRO A 80 7.82 -8.88 -10.69
C PRO A 80 6.98 -9.94 -11.41
N LEU A 81 5.95 -9.50 -12.14
CA LEU A 81 5.13 -10.38 -12.99
C LEU A 81 5.66 -10.40 -14.42
N LEU A 82 6.40 -9.37 -14.81
CA LEU A 82 7.04 -9.26 -16.11
C LEU A 82 8.53 -9.66 -15.99
N PRO A 83 9.11 -10.34 -17.00
CA PRO A 83 10.47 -10.89 -16.94
C PRO A 83 11.56 -9.81 -16.92
N ASP A 84 11.32 -8.65 -17.53
CA ASP A 84 12.22 -7.50 -17.54
C ASP A 84 11.41 -6.21 -17.33
N SER A 85 11.20 -5.86 -16.07
CA SER A 85 10.36 -4.73 -15.69
C SER A 85 10.99 -3.77 -14.71
N GLU A 86 10.38 -2.59 -14.65
CA GLU A 86 10.60 -1.58 -13.65
C GLU A 86 9.31 -1.42 -12.85
N ILE A 87 9.43 -1.40 -11.53
CA ILE A 87 8.31 -1.09 -10.64
C ILE A 87 8.56 0.28 -10.03
N PHE A 88 7.59 1.17 -10.15
CA PHE A 88 7.67 2.53 -9.62
C PHE A 88 6.36 2.95 -8.96
N VAL A 89 6.46 3.92 -8.05
CA VAL A 89 5.32 4.48 -7.32
C VAL A 89 4.84 5.74 -8.02
N LEU A 90 3.53 5.89 -8.14
CA LEU A 90 2.88 6.99 -8.81
C LEU A 90 1.82 7.59 -7.89
N GLU A 91 1.94 8.87 -7.57
CA GLU A 91 0.90 9.61 -6.86
C GLU A 91 0.09 10.43 -7.86
N LEU A 92 -1.23 10.24 -7.85
CA LEU A 92 -2.16 10.87 -8.77
C LEU A 92 -3.23 11.65 -8.01
N GLY A 93 -3.41 12.91 -8.38
CA GLY A 93 -4.55 13.71 -7.93
C GLY A 93 -5.84 13.28 -8.60
N LEU A 94 -6.94 13.24 -7.85
CA LEU A 94 -8.28 12.97 -8.34
C LEU A 94 -8.90 14.20 -9.05
N PRO A 95 -9.72 13.98 -10.08
CA PRO A 95 -10.07 12.67 -10.68
C PRO A 95 -8.89 12.00 -11.40
N LEU A 96 -8.81 10.66 -11.37
CA LEU A 96 -7.79 9.91 -12.13
C LEU A 96 -8.16 9.91 -13.61
N GLY A 97 -7.18 10.13 -14.48
CA GLY A 97 -7.36 9.95 -15.92
C GLY A 97 -6.63 8.73 -16.43
N MET A 98 -7.07 7.55 -16.02
CA MET A 98 -6.57 6.28 -16.53
C MET A 98 -7.74 5.40 -16.93
N LEU A 99 -7.61 4.76 -18.09
CA LEU A 99 -8.47 3.68 -18.55
C LEU A 99 -7.76 2.36 -18.22
N ILE A 100 -8.37 1.58 -17.33
CA ILE A 100 -7.85 0.28 -16.91
C ILE A 100 -8.79 -0.82 -17.38
N ARG A 101 -8.20 -1.95 -17.76
CA ARG A 101 -8.90 -3.19 -18.10
C ARG A 101 -8.39 -4.32 -17.22
N VAL A 102 -9.27 -5.27 -16.99
CA VAL A 102 -8.93 -6.53 -16.35
C VAL A 102 -8.69 -7.58 -17.43
N VAL A 103 -7.50 -8.19 -17.40
CA VAL A 103 -7.14 -9.34 -18.23
C VAL A 103 -7.10 -10.56 -17.32
N ASP A 104 -7.94 -11.55 -17.65
CA ASP A 104 -7.99 -12.82 -16.96
C ASP A 104 -7.19 -13.86 -17.78
N ASP A 105 -6.10 -14.37 -17.22
CA ASP A 105 -5.24 -15.37 -17.86
C ASP A 105 -5.75 -16.82 -17.63
N GLY A 106 -7.05 -17.00 -17.40
CA GLY A 106 -7.67 -18.31 -17.24
C GLY A 106 -7.77 -18.78 -15.79
N GLY A 107 -8.01 -17.85 -14.85
CA GLY A 107 -8.31 -18.17 -13.46
C GLY A 107 -9.61 -18.95 -13.33
N GLY A 108 -9.53 -20.24 -13.00
CA GLY A 108 -10.71 -21.03 -12.68
C GLY A 108 -11.40 -20.53 -11.40
N SER A 109 -12.72 -20.58 -11.38
CA SER A 109 -13.53 -20.34 -10.18
C SER A 109 -13.46 -21.56 -9.27
N ILE A 110 -12.91 -21.39 -8.06
CA ILE A 110 -13.16 -22.32 -6.96
C ILE A 110 -14.08 -21.59 -5.98
N ALA A 111 -15.27 -22.15 -5.76
CA ALA A 111 -16.28 -21.66 -4.82
C ALA A 111 -16.89 -20.27 -5.09
N GLY A 112 -17.05 -19.86 -6.36
CA GLY A 112 -17.71 -18.58 -6.69
C GLY A 112 -16.81 -17.35 -6.47
N THR A 113 -15.54 -17.60 -6.19
CA THR A 113 -14.52 -16.62 -5.88
C THR A 113 -13.49 -16.66 -7.02
N TRP A 114 -13.46 -15.62 -7.87
CA TRP A 114 -12.49 -15.41 -8.96
C TRP A 114 -11.20 -14.79 -8.40
N PHE A 115 -10.11 -15.55 -8.17
CA PHE A 115 -8.95 -14.96 -7.45
C PHE A 115 -7.55 -15.37 -7.90
N GLN A 116 -7.37 -16.08 -9.01
CA GLN A 116 -6.03 -16.52 -9.38
C GLN A 116 -5.73 -16.15 -10.83
N ASN A 117 -4.73 -15.27 -11.02
CA ASN A 117 -4.17 -14.81 -12.30
C ASN A 117 -4.92 -13.67 -13.02
N THR A 118 -5.73 -12.91 -12.31
CA THR A 118 -6.31 -11.67 -12.84
C THR A 118 -5.32 -10.51 -12.76
N ARG A 119 -5.13 -9.79 -13.87
CA ARG A 119 -4.23 -8.62 -13.95
C ARG A 119 -5.00 -7.37 -14.35
N VAL A 120 -4.64 -6.25 -13.72
CA VAL A 120 -5.18 -4.93 -14.06
C VAL A 120 -4.17 -4.22 -14.96
N VAL A 121 -4.52 -4.08 -16.23
CA VAL A 121 -3.68 -3.50 -17.28
C VAL A 121 -4.21 -2.11 -17.63
N VAL A 122 -3.32 -1.14 -17.79
CA VAL A 122 -3.69 0.18 -18.29
C VAL A 122 -3.86 0.10 -19.80
N GLU A 123 -5.05 0.39 -20.30
CA GLU A 123 -5.32 0.46 -21.74
C GLU A 123 -4.97 1.82 -22.32
N ASP A 124 -5.29 2.89 -21.59
CA ASP A 124 -5.03 4.26 -22.04
C ASP A 124 -4.97 5.22 -20.84
N ALA A 125 -4.47 6.43 -21.07
CA ALA A 125 -4.43 7.50 -20.07
C ALA A 125 -5.04 8.78 -20.64
N LEU A 126 -6.03 9.34 -19.95
CA LEU A 126 -6.74 10.51 -20.42
C LEU A 126 -5.84 11.77 -20.36
N PRO A 127 -5.77 12.55 -21.45
CA PRO A 127 -5.04 13.82 -21.47
C PRO A 127 -5.68 14.83 -20.51
N GLY A 128 -4.85 15.64 -19.83
CA GLY A 128 -5.30 16.68 -18.90
C GLY A 128 -5.54 16.21 -17.46
N PHE A 129 -5.47 14.91 -17.19
CA PHE A 129 -5.51 14.36 -15.83
C PHE A 129 -4.10 14.00 -15.34
N SER A 130 -3.95 13.78 -14.03
CA SER A 130 -2.68 13.52 -13.33
C SER A 130 -1.83 12.37 -13.91
N ALA A 131 -2.41 11.47 -14.70
CA ALA A 131 -1.75 10.31 -15.27
C ALA A 131 -1.07 10.57 -16.63
N CYS A 132 -1.41 11.67 -17.31
CA CYS A 132 -0.94 11.97 -18.66
C CYS A 132 0.60 11.98 -18.71
N LYS A 133 1.18 11.23 -19.66
CA LYS A 133 2.64 11.04 -19.91
C LYS A 133 3.40 10.19 -18.89
N ARG A 134 2.88 9.98 -17.68
CA ARG A 134 3.56 9.14 -16.66
C ARG A 134 3.21 7.67 -16.82
N VAL A 135 1.99 7.39 -17.25
CA VAL A 135 1.46 6.04 -17.49
C VAL A 135 1.44 5.75 -18.99
N LYS A 136 1.74 4.51 -19.36
CA LYS A 136 1.73 4.00 -20.73
C LYS A 136 0.74 2.85 -20.85
N LYS A 137 0.21 2.64 -22.06
CA LYS A 137 -0.57 1.46 -22.38
C LYS A 137 0.29 0.20 -22.14
N GLY A 138 -0.32 -0.83 -21.54
CA GLY A 138 0.34 -2.08 -21.16
C GLY A 138 0.94 -2.06 -19.76
N ASP A 139 1.00 -0.91 -19.09
CA ASP A 139 1.43 -0.85 -17.68
C ASP A 139 0.51 -1.72 -16.80
N LEU A 140 1.10 -2.44 -15.84
CA LEU A 140 0.36 -3.23 -14.88
C LEU A 140 0.20 -2.45 -13.58
N VAL A 141 -1.04 -2.30 -13.11
CA VAL A 141 -1.30 -1.78 -11.76
C VAL A 141 -1.08 -2.94 -10.78
N ARG A 142 -0.14 -2.79 -9.85
CA ARG A 142 0.25 -3.80 -8.85
C ARG A 142 -0.28 -3.54 -7.44
N ALA A 143 -0.49 -2.27 -7.12
CA ALA A 143 -1.16 -1.88 -5.89
C ALA A 143 -1.83 -0.52 -6.05
N VAL A 144 -2.86 -0.29 -5.23
CA VAL A 144 -3.59 0.97 -5.15
C VAL A 144 -3.86 1.31 -3.69
N SER A 145 -3.65 2.56 -3.31
CA SER A 145 -4.08 3.02 -2.00
C SER A 145 -5.60 3.08 -1.95
N ALA A 146 -6.21 3.04 -0.78
CA ALA A 146 -7.61 3.39 -0.59
C ALA A 146 -7.87 3.81 0.84
N TYR A 147 -8.86 4.68 1.02
CA TYR A 147 -9.41 4.98 2.33
C TYR A 147 -10.44 3.92 2.71
N ARG A 148 -10.25 3.27 3.85
CA ARG A 148 -11.18 2.30 4.41
C ARG A 148 -11.39 2.57 5.90
N PRO A 149 -12.60 2.35 6.42
CA PRO A 149 -12.83 2.40 7.85
C PRO A 149 -12.11 1.20 8.49
N VAL A 150 -11.11 1.49 9.32
CA VAL A 150 -10.32 0.50 10.06
C VAL A 150 -10.59 0.70 11.55
N MET A 151 -10.71 -0.39 12.28
CA MET A 151 -10.78 -0.30 13.74
C MET A 151 -9.40 0.01 14.30
N VAL A 152 -9.24 1.20 14.85
CA VAL A 152 -7.99 1.64 15.47
C VAL A 152 -8.10 1.42 16.97
N ALA A 153 -7.18 0.61 17.49
CA ALA A 153 -7.09 0.37 18.93
C ALA A 153 -6.62 1.64 19.66
N PRO A 154 -7.06 1.88 20.91
CA PRO A 154 -6.50 2.93 21.75
C PRO A 154 -4.99 2.73 21.95
N GLU A 155 -4.23 3.80 22.17
CA GLU A 155 -2.79 3.70 22.45
C GLU A 155 -2.53 2.72 23.63
N GLY A 156 -1.61 1.78 23.44
CA GLY A 156 -1.30 0.73 24.41
C GLY A 156 -2.07 -0.59 24.25
N PHE A 157 -3.02 -0.67 23.30
CA PHE A 157 -3.61 -1.94 22.87
C PHE A 157 -2.85 -2.50 21.65
N SER A 158 -2.22 -3.66 21.81
CA SER A 158 -1.64 -4.39 20.69
C SER A 158 -2.72 -5.18 19.96
N ALA A 159 -2.54 -5.41 18.65
CA ALA A 159 -3.41 -6.29 17.85
C ALA A 159 -3.56 -7.69 18.48
N TRP A 160 -2.56 -8.15 19.23
CA TRP A 160 -2.63 -9.41 19.97
C TRP A 160 -3.67 -9.34 21.12
N ARG A 161 -3.80 -8.22 21.84
CA ARG A 161 -4.88 -8.10 22.85
C ARG A 161 -6.28 -8.19 22.23
N GLN A 162 -6.46 -7.67 21.02
CA GLN A 162 -7.73 -7.78 20.28
C GLN A 162 -8.04 -9.22 19.85
N LEU A 163 -7.04 -9.95 19.36
CA LEU A 163 -7.16 -11.36 18.97
C LEU A 163 -7.61 -12.25 20.14
N THR A 164 -7.22 -11.93 21.38
CA THR A 164 -7.64 -12.69 22.57
C THR A 164 -8.98 -12.25 23.17
N SER A 165 -9.42 -11.01 22.94
CA SER A 165 -10.60 -10.47 23.64
C SER A 165 -11.94 -10.82 22.99
N TYR A 166 -11.95 -11.36 21.75
CA TYR A 166 -13.14 -11.61 20.90
C TYR A 166 -14.11 -10.42 20.73
N THR A 167 -13.79 -9.30 21.36
CA THR A 167 -14.52 -8.05 21.36
C THR A 167 -13.59 -7.05 20.69
N PRO A 168 -13.96 -6.54 19.52
CA PRO A 168 -13.17 -5.53 18.85
C PRO A 168 -13.13 -4.28 19.74
N VAL A 169 -11.96 -3.94 20.29
CA VAL A 169 -11.77 -2.73 21.10
C VAL A 169 -11.13 -1.67 20.23
N GLY A 170 -11.86 -0.60 19.95
CA GLY A 170 -11.37 0.52 19.16
C GLY A 170 -12.48 1.37 18.56
N GLU A 171 -12.07 2.47 17.92
CA GLU A 171 -12.98 3.33 17.16
C GLU A 171 -12.77 3.06 15.66
N MET A 172 -13.87 3.09 14.90
CA MET A 172 -13.80 3.03 13.45
C MET A 172 -13.25 4.37 12.95
N GLN A 173 -12.04 4.35 12.39
CA GLN A 173 -11.41 5.53 11.82
C GLN A 173 -11.11 5.30 10.34
N LEU A 174 -11.34 6.32 9.52
CA LEU A 174 -10.99 6.26 8.10
C LEU A 174 -9.46 6.32 7.96
N ARG A 175 -8.85 5.24 7.48
CA ARG A 175 -7.40 5.11 7.32
C ARG A 175 -7.04 4.84 5.86
N ARG A 176 -5.87 5.34 5.46
CA ARG A 176 -5.30 5.09 4.14
C ARG A 176 -4.53 3.77 4.18
N LEU A 177 -5.00 2.81 3.40
CA LEU A 177 -4.40 1.50 3.24
C LEU A 177 -3.81 1.38 1.84
N ILE A 178 -3.02 0.33 1.62
CA ILE A 178 -2.44 -0.04 0.34
C ILE A 178 -2.82 -1.48 0.03
N PHE A 179 -3.50 -1.68 -1.10
CA PHE A 179 -4.01 -2.97 -1.52
C PHE A 179 -3.24 -3.44 -2.73
N LYS A 180 -2.74 -4.68 -2.70
CA LYS A 180 -2.23 -5.35 -3.89
C LYS A 180 -3.41 -5.67 -4.81
N THR A 181 -3.21 -5.50 -6.11
CA THR A 181 -4.25 -5.70 -7.13
C THR A 181 -4.20 -7.09 -7.77
N GLU A 182 -3.34 -7.98 -7.29
CA GLU A 182 -3.29 -9.38 -7.72
C GLU A 182 -4.61 -10.07 -7.38
N GLY A 183 -5.37 -10.49 -8.40
CA GLY A 183 -6.70 -11.08 -8.21
C GLY A 183 -7.80 -10.06 -7.87
N ALA A 184 -7.55 -8.77 -8.00
CA ALA A 184 -8.57 -7.74 -7.81
C ALA A 184 -9.43 -7.54 -9.07
N SER A 185 -10.73 -7.30 -8.87
CA SER A 185 -11.64 -6.93 -9.96
C SER A 185 -11.47 -5.45 -10.36
N TYR A 186 -12.06 -5.09 -11.51
CA TYR A 186 -12.10 -3.69 -11.96
C TYR A 186 -12.83 -2.83 -10.92
N GLU A 187 -13.94 -3.35 -10.40
CA GLU A 187 -14.77 -2.72 -9.39
C GLU A 187 -13.99 -2.46 -8.11
N ASP A 188 -13.18 -3.41 -7.64
CA ASP A 188 -12.34 -3.24 -6.44
C ASP A 188 -11.36 -2.07 -6.59
N VAL A 189 -10.67 -2.00 -7.74
CA VAL A 189 -9.72 -0.93 -8.02
C VAL A 189 -10.44 0.41 -8.18
N ARG A 190 -11.57 0.44 -8.89
CA ARG A 190 -12.39 1.65 -9.06
C ARG A 190 -12.91 2.17 -7.72
N ASP A 191 -13.42 1.29 -6.87
CA ASP A 191 -13.98 1.66 -5.57
C ASP A 191 -12.88 2.09 -4.59
N ALA A 192 -11.71 1.44 -4.66
CA ALA A 192 -10.48 1.89 -3.98
C ALA A 192 -10.10 3.32 -4.38
N ILE A 193 -10.09 3.62 -5.68
CA ILE A 193 -9.82 4.97 -6.18
C ILE A 193 -10.89 5.96 -5.68
N LYS A 194 -12.17 5.60 -5.82
CA LYS A 194 -13.31 6.44 -5.43
C LYS A 194 -13.27 6.85 -3.97
N SER A 195 -12.78 5.99 -3.08
CA SER A 195 -12.66 6.28 -1.63
C SER A 195 -11.82 7.53 -1.30
N HIS A 196 -10.93 7.97 -2.20
CA HIS A 196 -10.13 9.19 -1.98
C HIS A 196 -10.92 10.48 -2.18
N ASN A 197 -12.12 10.44 -2.75
CA ASN A 197 -13.01 11.61 -2.77
C ASN A 197 -13.49 11.99 -1.36
N GLU A 198 -13.55 11.02 -0.44
CA GLU A 198 -13.96 11.22 0.95
C GLU A 198 -12.78 11.60 1.86
N GLY A 199 -11.55 11.54 1.35
CA GLY A 199 -10.32 11.80 2.09
C GLY A 199 -9.38 12.75 1.35
N ASN A 200 -8.07 12.45 1.40
CA ASN A 200 -7.10 13.17 0.57
C ASN A 200 -7.31 12.76 -0.89
N ARG A 201 -7.47 13.74 -1.79
CA ARG A 201 -7.70 13.55 -3.23
C ARG A 201 -6.48 13.02 -3.99
N ILE A 202 -5.60 12.28 -3.31
CA ILE A 202 -4.38 11.73 -3.89
C ILE A 202 -4.42 10.22 -3.72
N ALA A 203 -4.46 9.50 -4.84
CA ALA A 203 -4.30 8.05 -4.88
C ALA A 203 -2.84 7.69 -5.18
N THR A 204 -2.29 6.74 -4.43
CA THR A 204 -0.98 6.16 -4.69
C THR A 204 -1.20 4.85 -5.44
N LEU A 205 -0.59 4.73 -6.61
CA LEU A 205 -0.55 3.53 -7.43
C LEU A 205 0.88 2.99 -7.45
N VAL A 206 1.01 1.68 -7.42
CA VAL A 206 2.26 1.00 -7.76
C VAL A 206 2.10 0.42 -9.14
N ILE A 207 2.96 0.83 -10.06
CA ILE A 207 2.92 0.43 -11.46
C ILE A 207 4.14 -0.41 -11.77
N GLU A 208 3.94 -1.53 -12.47
CA GLU A 208 4.98 -2.32 -13.09
C GLU A 208 4.91 -2.13 -14.61
N ARG A 209 6.05 -1.81 -15.22
CA ARG A 209 6.20 -1.57 -16.65
C ARG A 209 7.30 -2.44 -17.22
N ALA A 210 7.08 -3.05 -18.38
CA ALA A 210 8.16 -3.72 -19.13
C ALA A 210 9.21 -2.70 -19.59
N ARG A 211 10.51 -2.99 -19.37
CA ARG A 211 11.61 -2.11 -19.84
C ARG A 211 11.74 -2.14 -21.36
N THR A 212 11.50 -3.32 -21.94
CA THR A 212 11.38 -3.50 -23.38
C THR A 212 9.92 -3.29 -23.77
N ASN A 213 9.66 -2.45 -24.78
CA ASN A 213 8.30 -2.11 -25.26
C ASN A 213 7.52 -3.30 -25.85
N ASN A 214 8.01 -4.54 -25.71
CA ASN A 214 7.38 -5.74 -26.25
C ASN A 214 6.37 -6.28 -25.22
N PHE A 215 5.33 -5.51 -24.95
CA PHE A 215 4.09 -6.17 -24.56
C PHE A 215 3.57 -6.88 -25.82
N PRO A 216 3.28 -8.19 -25.80
CA PRO A 216 2.51 -8.78 -26.87
C PRO A 216 1.15 -8.08 -26.84
N ASP A 217 0.91 -7.20 -27.82
CA ASP A 217 -0.40 -6.62 -28.02
C ASP A 217 -1.40 -7.77 -28.04
N SER A 218 -2.36 -7.78 -27.13
CA SER A 218 -3.49 -8.71 -27.11
C SER A 218 -4.45 -8.50 -28.29
N GLN A 219 -3.96 -7.95 -29.40
CA GLN A 219 -4.65 -7.76 -30.67
C GLN A 219 -4.39 -8.94 -31.61
N ASN A 220 -4.93 -10.11 -31.28
CA ASN A 220 -5.17 -11.17 -32.29
C ASN A 220 -6.30 -12.12 -31.85
N ALA A 221 -7.40 -11.56 -31.31
CA ALA A 221 -8.62 -12.30 -31.02
C ALA A 221 -9.85 -11.76 -31.78
N ASN A 222 -9.63 -11.11 -32.93
CA ASN A 222 -10.67 -10.94 -33.94
C ASN A 222 -10.26 -11.67 -35.21
N THR A 223 -10.29 -13.00 -35.11
CA THR A 223 -10.60 -13.89 -36.22
C THR A 223 -12.01 -13.56 -36.71
N ALA A 224 -12.17 -12.50 -37.51
CA ALA A 224 -13.34 -12.34 -38.36
C ALA A 224 -13.08 -13.08 -39.68
N GLY A 225 -13.05 -14.42 -39.57
CA GLY A 225 -13.33 -15.29 -40.70
C GLY A 225 -14.83 -15.26 -40.98
N GLY A 226 -15.19 -14.69 -42.12
CA GLY A 226 -16.52 -14.74 -42.72
C GLY A 226 -16.39 -14.32 -44.17
N ALA A 227 -15.76 -15.17 -44.99
CA ALA A 227 -16.46 -16.10 -45.88
C ALA A 227 -17.15 -15.35 -47.03
N GLY A 228 -16.59 -15.50 -48.23
CA GLY A 228 -17.13 -14.89 -49.44
C GLY A 228 -18.53 -15.38 -49.79
N ALA A 229 -19.26 -14.56 -50.53
CA ALA A 229 -20.29 -14.99 -51.48
C ALA A 229 -20.76 -13.81 -52.34
N LYS A 230 -21.01 -14.12 -53.63
CA LYS A 230 -21.77 -13.42 -54.69
C LYS A 230 -20.86 -12.85 -55.80
N ASN A 231 -20.61 -13.59 -56.89
CA ASN A 231 -21.48 -13.85 -58.05
C ASN A 231 -22.19 -12.60 -58.59
N GLN A 232 -21.62 -11.95 -59.61
CA GLN A 232 -22.12 -11.88 -60.99
C GLN A 232 -21.18 -11.01 -61.83
#